data_AF-A0A0C2C325-F1
#
_entry.id   AF-A0A0C2C325-F1
#
_cell.length_a   1.000
_cell.length_b   1.000
_cell.length_c   1.000
_cell.angle_alpha   90.00
_cell.angle_beta   90.00
_cell.angle_gamma   90.00
#
_symmetry.space_group_name_H-M   'P 1'
#
loop_
_entity.id
_entity.type
_entity.pdbx_description
1 polymer ?
#
loop_
_entity_poly.entity_id
_entity_poly.type
_entity_poly.pdbx_seq_one_letter_code
_entity_poly.pdbx_strand_id
1 'polypeptide(L)'
;PLLAITIGRLGTYCAEEVAPHLVTFIRPACFSLRNIRDNAEKESAFRGICYMINLNPSGVVNDFVFLCDAIASWSTPKPELKEMFSRVSLPRIVFCSCSGRVSFCL
;
A
#
# COMPACT_ATOMS: atom_id res chain seq x y z
N PRO A 1 7.83 5.89 10.90
CA PRO A 1 6.68 5.05 11.31
C PRO A 1 5.39 5.84 11.58
N LEU A 2 5.37 6.78 12.54
CA LEU A 2 4.15 7.50 12.93
C LEU A 2 3.57 8.37 11.80
N LEU A 3 4.41 9.10 11.05
CA LEU A 3 3.97 9.90 9.90
C LEU A 3 3.20 9.07 8.85
N ALA A 4 3.66 7.85 8.57
CA ALA A 4 2.99 6.97 7.61
C ALA A 4 1.60 6.51 8.11
N ILE A 5 1.47 6.27 9.42
CA ILE A 5 0.19 5.92 10.05
C ILE A 5 -0.77 7.11 9.99
N THR A 6 -0.30 8.31 10.36
CA THR A 6 -1.12 9.53 10.33
C THR A 6 -1.59 9.86 8.92
N ILE A 7 -0.71 9.81 7.91
CA ILE A 7 -1.08 10.06 6.51
C ILE A 7 -2.05 8.99 5.99
N GLY A 8 -1.82 7.71 6.32
CA GLY A 8 -2.76 6.65 5.97
C GLY A 8 -4.14 6.88 6.59
N ARG A 9 -4.22 7.27 7.86
CA ARG A 9 -5.49 7.61 8.52
C ARG A 9 -6.17 8.85 7.92
N LEU A 10 -5.40 9.87 7.53
CA LEU A 10 -5.92 11.02 6.80
C LEU A 10 -6.54 10.59 5.46
N GLY A 11 -5.88 9.70 4.73
CA GLY A 11 -6.40 9.11 3.50
C GLY A 11 -7.68 8.27 3.66
N THR A 12 -8.14 8.02 4.88
CA THR A 12 -9.46 7.38 5.12
C THR A 12 -10.60 8.39 5.00
N TYR A 13 -10.36 9.67 5.32
CA TYR A 13 -11.38 10.71 5.34
C TYR A 13 -11.22 11.71 4.18
N CYS A 14 -9.98 12.02 3.81
CA CYS A 14 -9.63 13.04 2.82
C CYS A 14 -8.84 12.42 1.65
N ALA A 15 -9.26 11.24 1.18
CA ALA A 15 -8.56 10.51 0.14
C ALA A 15 -8.41 11.33 -1.15
N GLU A 16 -9.43 12.10 -1.53
CA GLU A 16 -9.45 12.90 -2.76
C GLU A 16 -8.40 14.03 -2.77
N GLU A 17 -8.18 14.68 -1.63
CA GLU A 17 -7.20 15.75 -1.50
C GLU A 17 -5.76 15.21 -1.42
N VAL A 18 -5.58 14.05 -0.81
CA VAL A 18 -4.24 13.48 -0.55
C VAL A 18 -3.76 12.59 -1.70
N ALA A 19 -4.66 11.94 -2.45
CA ALA A 19 -4.32 11.03 -3.55
C ALA A 19 -3.42 11.64 -4.66
N PRO A 20 -3.56 12.92 -5.06
CA PRO A 20 -2.65 13.55 -6.02
C PRO A 20 -1.20 13.63 -5.53
N HIS A 21 -0.99 13.67 -4.21
CA HIS A 21 0.32 13.80 -3.58
C HIS A 21 0.96 12.45 -3.22
N LEU A 22 0.31 11.34 -3.57
CA LEU A 22 0.71 9.99 -3.17
C LEU A 22 2.15 9.65 -3.59
N VAL A 23 2.56 10.05 -4.78
CA VAL A 23 3.92 9.85 -5.31
C VAL A 23 5.02 10.44 -4.40
N THR A 24 4.71 11.52 -3.68
CA THR A 24 5.69 12.22 -2.84
C THR A 24 6.03 11.44 -1.57
N PHE A 25 5.06 10.72 -1.00
CA PHE A 25 5.20 10.10 0.32
C PHE A 25 5.06 8.58 0.32
N ILE A 26 4.56 7.95 -0.74
CA ILE A 26 4.26 6.51 -0.75
C ILE A 26 5.50 5.66 -0.50
N ARG A 27 6.65 6.04 -1.08
CA ARG A 27 7.91 5.33 -0.92
C ARG A 27 8.39 5.32 0.54
N PRO A 28 8.64 6.46 1.21
CA PRO A 28 9.03 6.45 2.62
C PRO A 28 7.95 5.89 3.55
N ALA A 29 6.66 5.99 3.18
CA ALA A 29 5.57 5.35 3.91
C ALA A 29 5.67 3.82 3.86
N CYS A 30 5.86 3.22 2.67
CA CYS A 30 6.02 1.77 2.50
C CYS A 30 7.24 1.24 3.28
N PHE A 31 8.39 1.92 3.19
CA PHE A 31 9.58 1.58 3.99
C PHE A 31 9.35 1.66 5.50
N SER A 32 8.55 2.62 5.95
CA SER A 32 8.18 2.71 7.37
C SER A 32 7.25 1.57 7.78
N LEU A 33 6.19 1.33 7.00
CA LEU A 33 5.11 0.40 7.34
C LEU A 33 5.56 -1.07 7.29
N ARG A 34 6.49 -1.43 6.39
CA ARG A 34 7.00 -2.81 6.29
C ARG A 34 7.70 -3.29 7.57
N ASN A 35 8.27 -2.38 8.36
CA ASN A 35 9.01 -2.69 9.58
C ASN A 35 8.11 -2.70 10.83
N ILE A 36 6.84 -2.32 10.69
CA ILE A 36 5.88 -2.28 11.81
C ILE A 36 5.18 -3.65 11.89
N ARG A 37 5.10 -4.19 13.11
CA ARG A 37 4.34 -5.41 13.40
C ARG A 37 2.86 -5.21 13.09
N ASP A 38 2.21 -6.26 12.62
CA ASP A 38 0.78 -6.24 12.29
C ASP A 38 -0.05 -5.86 13.53
N ASN A 39 -0.70 -4.70 13.45
CA ASN A 39 -1.55 -4.15 14.51
C ASN A 39 -2.65 -3.27 13.88
N ALA A 40 -3.57 -2.79 14.73
CA ALA A 40 -4.69 -1.96 14.28
C ALA A 40 -4.24 -0.63 13.62
N GLU A 41 -3.13 -0.04 14.07
CA GLU A 41 -2.60 1.19 13.49
C GLU A 41 -2.07 0.95 12.07
N LYS A 42 -1.28 -0.11 11.85
CA LYS A 42 -0.81 -0.53 10.51
C LYS A 42 -2.00 -0.83 9.59
N GLU A 43 -3.02 -1.51 10.11
CA GLU A 43 -4.25 -1.80 9.36
C GLU A 43 -4.94 -0.51 8.91
N SER A 44 -5.16 0.43 9.83
CA SER A 44 -5.80 1.70 9.53
C SER A 44 -5.02 2.51 8.48
N ALA A 45 -3.68 2.46 8.54
CA ALA A 45 -2.81 3.14 7.60
C ALA A 45 -2.94 2.54 6.19
N PHE A 46 -2.88 1.21 6.07
CA PHE A 46 -3.01 0.55 4.77
C PHE A 46 -4.39 0.69 4.16
N ARG A 47 -5.47 0.71 4.96
CA ARG A 47 -6.83 0.97 4.47
C ARG A 47 -6.90 2.32 3.75
N GLY A 48 -6.45 3.39 4.39
CA GLY A 48 -6.47 4.71 3.76
C GLY A 48 -5.50 4.84 2.58
N ILE A 49 -4.34 4.18 2.62
CA ILE A 49 -3.46 4.08 1.44
C ILE A 49 -4.19 3.41 0.27
N CYS A 50 -4.91 2.31 0.52
CA CYS A 50 -5.69 1.64 -0.52
C CYS A 50 -6.81 2.54 -1.07
N TYR A 51 -7.49 3.34 -0.22
CA TYR A 51 -8.47 4.31 -0.71
C TYR A 51 -7.85 5.35 -1.63
N MET A 52 -6.71 5.93 -1.23
CA MET A 52 -6.00 6.90 -2.07
C MET A 52 -5.53 6.29 -3.40
N ILE A 53 -5.04 5.04 -3.39
CA ILE A 53 -4.63 4.34 -4.62
C ILE A 53 -5.82 4.06 -5.54
N ASN A 54 -6.99 3.73 -5.00
CA ASN A 54 -8.19 3.55 -5.83
C ASN A 54 -8.61 4.84 -6.56
N LEU A 55 -8.33 6.02 -5.99
CA LEU A 55 -8.59 7.32 -6.61
C LEU A 55 -7.48 7.73 -7.60
N ASN A 56 -6.22 7.44 -7.28
CA ASN A 56 -5.07 7.78 -8.12
C ASN A 56 -4.06 6.62 -8.22
N PRO A 57 -4.33 5.59 -9.03
CA PRO A 57 -3.43 4.46 -9.19
C PRO A 57 -2.11 4.87 -9.88
N SER A 58 -2.14 5.89 -10.73
CA SER A 58 -0.95 6.44 -11.41
C SER A 58 0.10 6.97 -10.42
N GLY A 59 -0.32 7.42 -9.23
CA GLY A 59 0.55 7.95 -8.20
C GLY A 59 1.48 6.92 -7.55
N VAL A 60 1.21 5.63 -7.70
CA VAL A 60 2.03 4.55 -7.10
C VAL A 60 2.80 3.71 -8.14
N VAL A 61 2.58 3.90 -9.44
CA VAL A 61 3.17 3.06 -10.49
C VAL A 61 4.70 2.96 -10.40
N ASN A 62 5.38 4.10 -10.19
CA ASN A 62 6.85 4.13 -10.13
C ASN A 62 7.43 3.47 -8.86
N ASP A 63 6.68 3.47 -7.76
CA ASP A 63 7.11 2.94 -6.46
C ASP A 63 6.34 1.68 -6.07
N PHE A 64 5.67 1.03 -7.03
CA PHE A 64 4.80 -0.11 -6.79
C PHE A 64 5.53 -1.28 -6.14
N VAL A 65 6.83 -1.47 -6.44
CA VAL A 65 7.65 -2.53 -5.84
C VAL A 65 7.71 -2.40 -4.31
N PHE A 66 7.78 -1.16 -3.81
CA PHE A 66 7.84 -0.89 -2.38
C PHE A 66 6.49 -1.12 -1.71
N LEU A 67 5.40 -0.83 -2.41
CA LEU A 67 4.06 -1.18 -1.95
C LEU A 67 3.89 -2.69 -1.84
N CYS A 68 4.31 -3.46 -2.85
CA CYS A 68 4.27 -4.93 -2.82
C CYS A 68 5.09 -5.50 -1.65
N ASP A 69 6.31 -5.01 -1.44
CA ASP A 69 7.16 -5.41 -0.31
C ASP A 69 6.48 -5.10 1.04
N ALA A 70 5.84 -3.94 1.15
CA ALA A 70 5.11 -3.56 2.35
C ALA A 70 3.84 -4.41 2.56
N ILE A 71 3.13 -4.80 1.50
CA ILE A 71 2.00 -5.76 1.56
C ILE A 71 2.49 -7.15 1.97
N ALA A 72 3.61 -7.61 1.42
CA ALA A 72 4.21 -8.90 1.75
C ALA A 72 4.71 -8.99 3.20
N SER A 73 4.94 -7.85 3.87
CA SER A 73 5.29 -7.82 5.30
C SER A 73 4.16 -8.25 6.25
N TRP A 74 2.92 -8.39 5.75
CA TRP A 74 1.78 -8.83 6.54
C TRP A 74 1.78 -10.35 6.71
N SER A 75 1.75 -10.81 7.97
CA SER A 75 1.71 -12.23 8.32
C SER A 75 0.28 -12.79 8.27
N THR A 76 -0.70 -12.06 8.81
CA THR A 76 -2.10 -12.51 8.85
C THR A 76 -3.05 -11.31 8.68
N PRO A 77 -3.18 -10.78 7.45
CA PRO A 77 -4.12 -9.71 7.19
C PRO A 77 -5.56 -10.20 7.33
N LYS A 78 -6.45 -9.34 7.82
CA LYS A 78 -7.89 -9.63 7.88
C LYS A 78 -8.48 -9.81 6.47
N PRO A 79 -9.60 -10.53 6.32
CA PRO A 79 -10.20 -10.80 5.01
C PRO A 79 -10.50 -9.53 4.21
N GLU A 80 -11.06 -8.51 4.85
CA GLU A 80 -11.36 -7.21 4.23
C GLU A 80 -10.11 -6.53 3.67
N LEU A 81 -9.03 -6.50 4.46
CA LEU A 81 -7.75 -5.91 4.03
C LEU A 81 -7.12 -6.70 2.88
N LYS A 82 -7.24 -8.03 2.90
CA LYS A 82 -6.77 -8.92 1.82
C LYS A 82 -7.52 -8.67 0.51
N GLU A 83 -8.81 -8.37 0.58
CA GLU A 83 -9.60 -7.98 -0.59
C GLU A 83 -9.10 -6.64 -1.17
N MET A 84 -8.82 -5.65 -0.32
CA MET A 84 -8.26 -4.37 -0.75
C MET A 84 -6.89 -4.54 -1.44
N PHE A 85 -6.01 -5.38 -0.88
CA PHE A 85 -4.71 -5.69 -1.49
C PHE A 85 -4.86 -6.36 -2.86
N SER A 86 -5.84 -7.26 -2.99
CA SER A 86 -6.14 -7.90 -4.27
C SER A 86 -6.56 -6.85 -5.32
N ARG A 87 -7.43 -5.90 -4.95
CA ARG A 87 -7.89 -4.84 -5.85
C ARG A 87 -6.76 -3.92 -6.34
N VAL A 88 -5.85 -3.56 -5.44
CA VAL A 88 -4.68 -2.73 -5.78
C VAL A 88 -3.65 -3.47 -6.64
N SER A 89 -3.54 -4.79 -6.46
CA SER A 89 -2.57 -5.63 -7.19
C SER A 89 -3.00 -6.00 -8.61
N LEU A 90 -4.30 -5.95 -8.91
CA LEU A 90 -4.89 -6.49 -10.13
C LEU A 90 -4.96 -5.58 -11.38
N PRO A 91 -4.68 -4.26 -11.40
CA PRO A 91 -4.94 -3.52 -12.63
C PRO A 91 -4.04 -3.90 -13.82
N ARG A 92 -2.75 -4.22 -13.63
CA ARG A 92 -1.80 -4.54 -14.72
C ARG A 92 -0.54 -5.34 -14.36
N ILE A 93 -0.38 -5.88 -13.15
CA ILE A 93 0.89 -6.52 -12.73
C ILE A 93 0.61 -7.98 -12.37
N VAL A 94 1.06 -8.89 -13.22
CA VAL A 94 1.05 -10.33 -12.94
C VAL A 94 2.00 -10.60 -11.78
N PHE A 95 1.46 -10.85 -10.59
CA PHE A 95 2.20 -11.39 -9.45
C PHE A 95 2.65 -12.82 -9.78
N CYS A 96 3.80 -12.98 -10.44
CA CYS A 96 4.45 -14.27 -10.52
C CYS A 96 5.34 -14.44 -9.29
N SER A 97 4.78 -15.03 -8.22
CA SER A 97 5.56 -15.46 -7.06
C SER A 97 6.41 -16.68 -7.44
N CYS A 98 7.53 -16.45 -8.10
CA CYS A 98 8.60 -17.43 -8.27
C CYS A 98 9.80 -16.97 -7.44
N SER A 99 10.02 -17.62 -6.30
CA SER A 99 11.36 -17.70 -5.66
C SER A 99 11.95 -16.39 -5.10
N GLY A 100 11.20 -15.66 -4.27
CA GLY A 100 11.79 -14.64 -3.37
C GLY A 100 12.37 -13.39 -4.06
N ARG A 101 12.07 -13.17 -5.33
CA ARG A 101 12.32 -11.90 -6.03
C ARG A 101 11.04 -11.46 -6.71
N VAL A 102 10.51 -10.33 -6.28
CA VAL A 102 9.36 -9.67 -6.92
C VAL A 102 9.83 -9.23 -8.31
N SER A 103 9.43 -9.97 -9.36
CA SER A 103 9.75 -9.62 -10.74
C SER A 103 8.49 -9.16 -11.45
N PHE A 104 8.55 -7.95 -12.01
CA PHE A 104 7.51 -7.34 -12.81
C PHE A 104 7.50 -8.00 -14.19
N CYS A 105 6.41 -8.64 -14.60
CA CYS A 105 6.15 -8.87 -16.02
C CYS A 105 5.44 -7.63 -16.57
N LEU A 106 6.14 -6.90 -17.44
CA LEU A 106 5.59 -5.90 -18.37
C LEU A 106 4.84 -6.60 -19.50
#